data_AF-A0A812GU35-F1
#
_entry.id   AF-A0A812GU35-F1
#
_cell.length_a   1.000
_cell.length_b   1.000
_cell.length_c   1.000
_cell.angle_alpha   90.00
_cell.angle_beta   90.00
_cell.angle_gamma   90.00
#
_symmetry.space_group_name_H-M   'P 1'
#
loop_
_entity.id
_entity.type
_entity.pdbx_description
1 polymer ?
#
loop_
_entity_poly.entity_id
_entity_poly.type
_entity_poly.pdbx_seq_one_letter_code
_entity_poly.pdbx_strand_id
1 'polypeptide(L)'
;MKVLLELAVCSVIGTVALIAYGHVWDWVSVDNILFALISAMIMAIVLKASVAFEKYAANICLSQSTAPKIKRFFSSWFILIGSKVIAMGAIVLIFGEQVKFSGPVDGVLSFYATIISVVILESILYKSISKKEQAETVGA
;
A
#
# COMPACT_ATOMS: atom_id res chain seq x y z
N MET A 1 7.62 -15.46 10.71
CA MET A 1 8.43 -14.32 11.24
C MET A 1 8.73 -13.25 10.20
N LYS A 2 9.19 -13.57 8.98
CA LYS A 2 9.48 -12.56 7.93
C LYS A 2 8.34 -11.57 7.65
N VAL A 3 7.08 -12.04 7.56
CA VAL A 3 5.92 -11.19 7.27
C VAL A 3 5.67 -10.14 8.37
N LEU A 4 5.91 -10.47 9.64
CA LEU A 4 5.75 -9.56 10.77
C LEU A 4 6.84 -8.48 10.78
N LEU A 5 8.09 -8.87 10.49
CA LEU A 5 9.20 -7.92 10.39
C LEU A 5 8.94 -6.89 9.28
N GLU A 6 8.48 -7.36 8.12
CA GLU A 6 8.13 -6.47 7.02
C GLU A 6 6.96 -5.55 7.35
N LEU A 7 5.95 -6.05 8.06
CA LEU A 7 4.84 -5.24 8.55
C LEU A 7 5.33 -4.14 9.51
N ALA A 8 6.28 -4.46 10.39
CA ALA A 8 6.87 -3.49 11.29
C ALA A 8 7.67 -2.43 10.54
N VAL A 9 8.52 -2.83 9.57
CA VAL A 9 9.30 -1.90 8.74
C VAL A 9 8.39 -0.97 7.93
N CYS A 10 7.38 -1.54 7.26
CA CYS A 10 6.41 -0.80 6.46
C CYS A 10 5.60 0.18 7.33
N SER A 11 5.24 -0.22 8.56
CA SER A 11 4.59 0.67 9.54
C SER A 11 5.48 1.83 9.98
N VAL A 12 6.77 1.60 10.26
CA VAL A 12 7.70 2.69 10.62
C VAL A 12 7.86 3.67 9.46
N ILE A 13 8.07 3.16 8.24
CA ILE A 13 8.19 4.00 7.03
C ILE A 13 6.90 4.78 6.79
N GLY A 14 5.75 4.13 6.89
CA GLY A 14 4.45 4.77 6.73
C GLY A 14 4.19 5.87 7.77
N THR A 15 4.62 5.67 9.01
CA THR A 15 4.49 6.67 10.08
C THR A 15 5.33 7.91 9.76
N VAL A 16 6.59 7.71 9.37
CA VAL A 16 7.49 8.82 8.99
C VAL A 16 6.93 9.56 7.78
N ALA A 17 6.43 8.84 6.78
CA ALA A 17 5.82 9.44 5.60
C ALA A 17 4.56 10.25 5.95
N LEU A 18 3.66 9.72 6.77
CA LEU A 18 2.45 10.44 7.21
C LEU A 18 2.77 11.71 7.99
N ILE A 19 3.78 11.68 8.87
CA ILE A 19 4.22 12.86 9.60
C ILE A 19 4.83 13.89 8.64
N ALA A 20 5.67 13.46 7.70
CA ALA A 20 6.25 14.35 6.69
C ALA A 20 5.17 14.98 5.81
N TYR A 21 4.19 14.20 5.36
CA TYR A 21 3.05 14.70 4.60
C TYR A 21 2.17 15.64 5.40
N GLY A 22 1.93 15.35 6.68
CA GLY A 22 1.22 16.25 7.59
C GLY A 22 1.87 17.62 7.75
N HIS A 23 3.18 17.72 7.51
CA HIS A 23 3.94 18.97 7.61
C HIS A 23 4.12 19.68 6.26
N VAL A 24 4.22 18.94 5.15
CA VAL A 24 4.54 19.48 3.82
C VAL A 24 3.28 19.69 2.97
N TRP A 25 2.18 18.99 3.26
CA TRP A 25 0.98 18.98 2.44
C TRP A 25 -0.29 19.24 3.27
N ASP A 26 -0.92 20.40 3.06
CA ASP A 26 -2.20 20.77 3.71
C ASP A 26 -3.37 19.78 3.49
N TRP A 27 -3.22 18.86 2.54
CA TRP A 27 -4.24 17.85 2.21
C TRP A 27 -4.14 16.60 3.08
N VAL A 28 -3.12 16.49 3.92
CA VAL A 28 -2.98 15.39 4.87
C VAL A 28 -2.85 16.01 6.25
N SER A 29 -3.79 15.74 7.15
CA SER A 29 -3.69 16.20 8.55
C SER A 29 -3.61 15.01 9.48
N VAL A 30 -2.66 15.10 10.40
CA VAL A 30 -2.37 14.08 11.41
C VAL A 30 -2.30 14.79 12.76
N ASP A 31 -3.27 14.53 13.63
CA ASP A 31 -3.37 15.23 14.92
C ASP A 31 -2.29 14.78 15.92
N ASN A 32 -2.02 13.47 16.00
CA ASN A 32 -1.01 12.91 16.91
C ASN A 32 -0.16 11.81 16.24
N ILE A 33 1.09 11.71 16.69
CA ILE A 33 2.04 10.65 16.29
C ILE A 33 1.47 9.24 16.54
N LEU A 34 0.69 9.06 17.60
CA LEU A 34 0.08 7.76 17.91
C LEU A 34 -0.94 7.34 16.84
N PHE A 35 -1.77 8.29 16.38
CA PHE A 35 -2.71 8.05 15.28
C PHE A 35 -1.99 7.84 13.95
N ALA A 36 -0.86 8.53 13.72
CA ALA A 36 0.01 8.28 12.57
C ALA A 36 0.52 6.83 12.56
N LEU A 37 0.99 6.33 13.71
CA LEU A 37 1.51 4.98 13.88
C LEU A 37 0.43 3.92 13.67
N ILE A 38 -0.73 4.09 14.31
CA ILE A 38 -1.87 3.17 14.16
C ILE A 38 -2.33 3.14 12.69
N SER A 39 -2.40 4.30 12.05
CA SER A 39 -2.81 4.42 10.65
C SER A 39 -1.81 3.77 9.70
N ALA A 40 -0.51 4.00 9.91
CA ALA A 40 0.54 3.36 9.12
C ALA A 40 0.55 1.83 9.30
N MET A 41 0.32 1.35 10.53
CA MET A 41 0.24 -0.09 10.81
C MET A 41 -0.94 -0.73 10.08
N ILE A 42 -2.13 -0.11 10.15
CA ILE A 42 -3.31 -0.60 9.45
C ILE A 42 -3.08 -0.52 7.94
N MET A 43 -2.50 0.57 7.42
CA MET A 43 -2.19 0.72 5.99
C MET A 43 -1.26 -0.40 5.50
N ALA A 44 -0.23 -0.74 6.27
CA ALA A 44 0.66 -1.86 5.97
C ALA A 44 -0.10 -3.20 5.95
N ILE A 45 -1.04 -3.42 6.88
CA ILE A 45 -1.88 -4.62 6.90
C ILE A 45 -2.76 -4.68 5.65
N VAL A 46 -3.43 -3.57 5.28
CA VAL A 46 -4.35 -3.58 4.14
C VAL A 46 -3.60 -3.73 2.82
N LEU A 47 -2.43 -3.13 2.66
CA LEU A 47 -1.59 -3.34 1.46
C LEU A 47 -1.20 -4.82 1.31
N LYS A 48 -0.77 -5.47 2.39
CA LYS A 48 -0.45 -6.91 2.35
C LYS A 48 -1.69 -7.76 2.10
N ALA A 49 -2.83 -7.41 2.68
CA ALA A 49 -4.10 -8.08 2.42
C ALA A 49 -4.55 -7.92 0.97
N SER A 50 -4.40 -6.72 0.38
CA SER A 50 -4.71 -6.45 -1.02
C SER A 50 -3.84 -7.29 -1.97
N VAL A 51 -2.54 -7.39 -1.72
CA VAL A 51 -1.63 -8.25 -2.50
C VAL A 51 -2.00 -9.73 -2.35
N ALA A 52 -2.39 -10.17 -1.14
CA ALA A 52 -2.85 -11.54 -0.91
C ALA A 52 -4.16 -11.83 -1.66
N PHE A 53 -5.09 -10.89 -1.66
CA PHE A 53 -6.34 -10.98 -2.41
C PHE A 53 -6.09 -11.00 -3.92
N GLU A 54 -5.14 -10.20 -4.42
CA GLU A 54 -4.73 -10.20 -5.83
C GLU A 54 -4.20 -11.57 -6.24
N LYS A 55 -3.36 -12.20 -5.41
CA LYS A 55 -2.87 -13.58 -5.65
C LYS A 55 -4.00 -14.60 -5.62
N TYR A 56 -4.93 -14.48 -4.68
CA TYR A 56 -6.08 -15.38 -4.56
C TYR A 56 -7.02 -15.27 -5.78
N ALA A 57 -7.37 -14.03 -6.16
CA ALA A 57 -8.19 -13.75 -7.33
C ALA A 57 -7.50 -14.18 -8.63
N ALA A 58 -6.19 -13.95 -8.76
CA ALA A 58 -5.40 -14.44 -9.88
C ALA A 58 -5.42 -15.96 -9.95
N ASN A 59 -5.30 -16.67 -8.82
CA ASN A 59 -5.32 -18.13 -8.79
C ASN A 59 -6.69 -18.69 -9.21
N ILE A 60 -7.79 -18.10 -8.73
CA ILE A 60 -9.15 -18.47 -9.14
C ILE A 60 -9.37 -18.22 -10.63
N CYS A 61 -8.88 -17.08 -11.15
CA CYS A 61 -9.01 -16.72 -12.56
C CYS A 61 -8.16 -17.60 -13.47
N LEU A 62 -6.95 -17.98 -13.03
CA LEU A 62 -6.04 -18.87 -13.76
C LEU A 62 -6.51 -20.33 -13.73
N SER A 63 -7.30 -20.74 -12.74
CA SER A 63 -7.88 -22.09 -12.63
C SER A 63 -9.09 -22.33 -13.55
N GLN A 64 -9.62 -21.30 -14.23
CA GLN A 64 -10.78 -21.43 -15.14
C GLN A 64 -10.31 -21.63 -16.60
N SER A 65 -10.62 -22.81 -17.16
CA SER A 65 -10.20 -23.25 -18.52
C SER A 65 -11.14 -22.81 -19.66
N THR A 66 -12.19 -22.02 -19.40
CA THR A 66 -13.31 -21.88 -20.35
C THR A 66 -13.50 -20.45 -20.89
N ALA A 67 -13.21 -20.29 -22.19
CA ALA A 67 -13.54 -19.21 -23.14
C ALA A 67 -12.65 -17.92 -23.18
N PRO A 68 -11.93 -17.62 -24.29
CA PRO A 68 -10.49 -17.32 -24.14
C PRO A 68 -10.01 -15.86 -24.31
N LYS A 69 -10.80 -14.87 -24.78
CA LYS A 69 -10.21 -13.55 -25.14
C LYS A 69 -10.91 -12.32 -24.54
N ILE A 70 -12.15 -11.99 -24.91
CA ILE A 70 -12.79 -10.74 -24.44
C ILE A 70 -13.30 -10.84 -22.98
N LYS A 71 -13.99 -11.94 -22.62
CA LYS A 71 -14.52 -12.13 -21.26
C LYS A 71 -13.41 -12.29 -20.23
N ARG A 72 -12.31 -12.96 -20.60
CA ARG A 72 -11.12 -13.09 -19.76
C ARG A 72 -10.42 -11.75 -19.57
N PHE A 73 -10.29 -10.95 -20.63
CA PHE A 73 -9.67 -9.63 -20.52
C PHE A 73 -10.51 -8.70 -19.63
N PHE A 74 -11.83 -8.61 -19.84
CA PHE A 74 -12.67 -7.77 -18.98
C PHE A 74 -12.81 -8.30 -17.55
N SER A 75 -12.90 -9.62 -17.35
CA SER A 75 -13.00 -10.21 -16.01
C SER A 75 -11.69 -10.09 -15.25
N SER A 76 -10.54 -10.41 -15.87
CA SER A 76 -9.24 -10.18 -15.25
C SER A 76 -8.96 -8.69 -15.03
N TRP A 77 -9.36 -7.81 -15.96
CA TRP A 77 -9.19 -6.36 -15.81
C TRP A 77 -10.05 -5.80 -14.67
N PHE A 78 -11.32 -6.21 -14.58
CA PHE A 78 -12.21 -5.81 -13.50
C PHE A 78 -11.81 -6.42 -12.15
N ILE A 79 -11.23 -7.64 -12.12
CA ILE A 79 -10.68 -8.21 -10.89
C ILE A 79 -9.41 -7.47 -10.46
N LEU A 80 -8.52 -7.09 -11.38
CA LEU A 80 -7.26 -6.39 -11.07
C LEU A 80 -7.49 -4.93 -10.69
N ILE A 81 -8.32 -4.21 -11.44
CA ILE A 81 -8.67 -2.82 -11.16
C ILE A 81 -9.67 -2.73 -10.01
N GLY A 82 -10.71 -3.56 -10.04
CA GLY A 82 -11.76 -3.57 -9.01
C GLY A 82 -11.22 -3.98 -7.65
N SER A 83 -10.33 -4.97 -7.55
CA SER A 83 -9.72 -5.32 -6.24
C SER A 83 -8.88 -4.18 -5.65
N LYS A 84 -8.20 -3.38 -6.47
CA LYS A 84 -7.45 -2.22 -6.02
C LYS A 84 -8.37 -1.06 -5.60
N VAL A 85 -9.44 -0.80 -6.35
CA VAL A 85 -10.41 0.28 -6.03
C VAL A 85 -11.26 -0.08 -4.80
N ILE A 86 -11.69 -1.33 -4.66
CA ILE A 86 -12.45 -1.82 -3.50
C ILE A 86 -11.59 -1.87 -2.24
N ALA A 87 -10.33 -2.32 -2.36
CA ALA A 87 -9.38 -2.22 -1.24
C ALA A 87 -9.19 -0.75 -0.84
N MET A 88 -9.04 0.15 -1.81
CA MET A 88 -8.88 1.57 -1.54
C MET A 88 -10.11 2.18 -0.85
N GLY A 89 -11.32 1.89 -1.35
CA GLY A 89 -12.58 2.35 -0.74
C GLY A 89 -12.81 1.79 0.66
N ALA A 90 -12.43 0.53 0.91
CA ALA A 90 -12.48 -0.06 2.24
C ALA A 90 -11.52 0.64 3.21
N ILE A 91 -10.32 1.03 2.75
CA ILE A 91 -9.39 1.81 3.58
C ILE A 91 -10.00 3.18 3.88
N VAL A 92 -10.49 3.90 2.89
CA VAL A 92 -11.09 5.24 3.11
C VAL A 92 -12.26 5.18 4.11
N LEU A 93 -13.13 4.16 4.00
CA LEU A 93 -14.26 3.97 4.93
C LEU A 93 -13.81 3.62 6.36
N ILE A 94 -12.76 2.82 6.52
CA ILE A 94 -12.22 2.45 7.84
C ILE A 94 -11.45 3.62 8.48
N PHE A 95 -10.85 4.50 7.66
CA PHE A 95 -9.93 5.55 8.11
C PHE A 95 -10.54 6.95 8.24
N GLY A 96 -11.78 7.17 7.77
CA GLY A 96 -12.40 8.49 7.62
C GLY A 96 -12.40 9.39 8.86
N GLU A 97 -12.19 8.84 10.06
CA GLU A 97 -12.15 9.60 11.32
C GLU A 97 -10.76 9.92 11.86
N GLN A 98 -9.70 9.16 11.52
CA GLN A 98 -8.40 9.26 12.23
C GLN A 98 -7.27 9.90 11.41
N VAL A 99 -7.38 9.91 10.07
CA VAL A 99 -6.47 10.64 9.18
C VAL A 99 -7.33 11.38 8.18
N LYS A 100 -7.32 12.71 8.26
CA LYS A 100 -8.08 13.54 7.33
C LYS A 100 -7.26 13.75 6.06
N PHE A 101 -7.67 13.03 5.02
CA PHE A 101 -7.26 13.33 3.65
C PHE A 101 -8.26 14.35 3.09
N SER A 102 -7.80 15.58 2.90
CA SER A 102 -8.55 16.62 2.20
C SER A 102 -8.06 16.74 0.75
N GLY A 103 -8.77 17.46 -0.11
CA GLY A 103 -8.38 17.69 -1.51
C GLY A 103 -9.37 17.16 -2.54
N PRO A 104 -9.00 17.18 -3.84
CA PRO A 104 -9.89 16.85 -4.95
C PRO A 104 -10.42 15.42 -4.85
N VAL A 105 -11.69 15.23 -5.23
CA VAL A 105 -12.37 13.92 -5.18
C VAL A 105 -12.44 13.37 -3.74
N ASP A 106 -12.85 14.19 -2.77
CA ASP A 106 -13.00 13.81 -1.34
C ASP A 106 -11.73 13.19 -0.73
N GLY A 107 -10.55 13.72 -1.07
CA GLY A 107 -9.27 13.24 -0.51
C GLY A 107 -8.75 11.92 -1.10
N VAL A 108 -9.45 11.32 -2.07
CA VAL A 108 -9.03 10.09 -2.78
C VAL A 108 -7.66 10.26 -3.44
N LEU A 109 -7.43 11.41 -4.09
CA LEU A 109 -6.17 11.67 -4.77
C LEU A 109 -5.00 11.77 -3.80
N SER A 110 -5.19 12.49 -2.68
CA SER A 110 -4.21 12.69 -1.61
C SER A 110 -3.82 11.36 -0.96
N PHE A 111 -4.80 10.48 -0.75
CA PHE A 111 -4.59 9.14 -0.25
C PHE A 111 -3.75 8.28 -1.21
N TYR A 112 -4.09 8.28 -2.51
CA TYR A 112 -3.37 7.48 -3.51
C TYR A 112 -1.91 7.95 -3.67
N ALA A 113 -1.69 9.27 -3.68
CA ALA A 113 -0.36 9.86 -3.68
C ALA A 113 0.46 9.45 -2.44
N THR A 114 -0.17 9.44 -1.26
CA THR A 114 0.47 9.01 0.00
C THR A 114 0.90 7.54 -0.07
N ILE A 115 -0.01 6.64 -0.49
CA ILE A 115 0.33 5.21 -0.64
C ILE A 115 1.47 5.00 -1.63
N ILE A 116 1.40 5.61 -2.81
CA ILE A 116 2.44 5.46 -3.82
C ILE A 116 3.78 5.90 -3.26
N SER A 117 3.82 7.03 -2.55
CA SER A 117 5.03 7.53 -1.93
C SER A 117 5.62 6.56 -0.91
N VAL A 118 4.79 5.99 -0.02
CA VAL A 118 5.21 4.98 0.96
C VAL A 118 5.81 3.75 0.25
N VAL A 119 5.17 3.25 -0.80
CA VAL A 119 5.66 2.09 -1.57
C VAL A 119 6.98 2.40 -2.28
N ILE A 120 7.14 3.61 -2.80
CA ILE A 120 8.40 4.05 -3.42
C ILE A 120 9.52 4.14 -2.38
N LEU A 121 9.26 4.77 -1.23
CA LEU A 121 10.19 4.86 -0.09
C LEU A 121 10.64 3.48 0.38
N GLU A 122 9.67 2.57 0.56
CA GLU A 122 9.91 1.18 0.91
C GLU A 122 10.82 0.50 -0.13
N SER A 123 10.48 0.61 -1.42
CA SER A 123 11.26 0.03 -2.52
C SER A 123 12.69 0.53 -2.57
N ILE A 124 12.91 1.84 -2.34
CA ILE A 124 14.24 2.46 -2.30
C ILE A 124 15.06 1.93 -1.12
N LEU A 125 14.44 1.83 0.07
CA LEU A 125 15.12 1.32 1.27
C LEU A 125 15.51 -0.15 1.10
N TYR A 126 14.60 -0.99 0.62
CA TYR A 126 14.91 -2.39 0.33
C TYR A 126 16.03 -2.55 -0.70
N LYS A 127 15.99 -1.74 -1.77
CA LYS A 127 17.06 -1.74 -2.79
C LYS A 127 18.40 -1.29 -2.20
N SER A 128 18.39 -0.32 -1.30
CA SER A 128 19.61 0.20 -0.64
C SER A 128 20.21 -0.81 0.33
N ILE A 129 19.38 -1.50 1.12
CA ILE A 129 19.80 -2.56 2.04
C ILE A 129 20.37 -3.74 1.23
N SER A 130 19.69 -4.17 0.18
CA SER A 130 20.14 -5.26 -0.69
C SER A 130 21.46 -4.92 -1.42
N LYS A 131 21.65 -3.66 -1.82
CA LYS A 131 22.91 -3.18 -2.40
C LYS A 131 24.07 -3.22 -1.39
N LYS A 132 23.78 -2.97 -0.11
CA LYS A 132 24.79 -2.99 0.97
C LYS A 132 25.29 -4.41 1.25
N GLU A 133 24.41 -5.41 1.17
CA GLU A 133 24.75 -6.83 1.39
C GLU A 133 25.67 -7.39 0.29
N GLN A 134 25.55 -6.91 -0.96
CA GLN A 134 26.48 -7.26 -2.05
C GLN A 134 27.83 -6.55 -1.99
N ALA A 135 27.91 -5.38 -1.33
CA ALA A 135 29.17 -4.69 -1.14
C ALA A 135 30.05 -5.38 -0.06
N GLU A 136 29.43 -6.06 0.90
CA GLU A 136 30.12 -6.77 1.98
C GLU A 136 30.62 -8.17 1.54
N THR A 137 29.96 -8.81 0.57
CA THR A 137 30.39 -10.13 0.02
C THR A 137 31.46 -10.06 -1.07
N VAL A 138 31.73 -8.89 -1.65
CA VAL A 138 32.81 -8.67 -2.64
C VAL A 138 34.07 -8.07 -1.99
N GLY A 139 33.97 -7.66 -0.72
CA GLY A 139 35.08 -7.10 0.07
C GLY A 139 35.64 -8.01 1.16
N ALA A 140 35.28 -9.30 1.17
CA ALA A 140 35.78 -10.32 2.10
C ALA A 140 36.57 -11.41 1.37
#